data_AF-A0A6A7LTM3-F1
#
_entry.id   AF-A0A6A7LTM3-F1
#
_cell.length_a   1.000
_cell.length_b   1.000
_cell.length_c   1.000
_cell.angle_alpha   90.00
_cell.angle_beta   90.00
_cell.angle_gamma   90.00
#
_symmetry.space_group_name_H-M   'P 1'
#
loop_
_entity.id
_entity.type
_entity.pdbx_description
1 polymer ?
#
loop_
_entity_poly.entity_id
_entity_poly.type
_entity_poly.pdbx_seq_one_letter_code
_entity_poly.pdbx_strand_id
1 'polypeptide(L)'
;MSSTVDAGPGTQLSVLSCYERLRAFYGDPAERALQDPLSELIQTILSQNTADVNSDRAYERLVARFDGDWEAVRRAPVEEVADAIRVGGLAGIKAGRIQRVLSQIAERATTLDLEFLRELPLEEARAFLRGLEGVGPKTAACVLLFSCGKPAFPVDTHVHRVSQRLGLVPARASAEQAHMLLDQAVPAELVYPFHMLLVRHGRQICKAKRPHCPECPVLEFCPFGRGSASGGGGGPAVGAGPANADGS
;
A
#
# COMPACT_ATOMS: atom_id res chain seq x y z
N MET A 1 28.57 -21.14 -0.29
CA MET A 1 29.13 -20.88 1.06
C MET A 1 28.19 -19.89 1.73
N SER A 2 27.36 -20.41 2.64
CA SER A 2 26.27 -19.69 3.30
C SER A 2 26.85 -18.87 4.44
N SER A 3 27.03 -17.57 4.23
CA SER A 3 27.38 -16.64 5.32
C SER A 3 26.10 -16.04 5.88
N THR A 4 25.56 -16.69 6.90
CA THR A 4 24.62 -16.07 7.83
C THR A 4 25.37 -14.93 8.54
N VAL A 5 25.13 -13.70 8.11
CA VAL A 5 25.55 -12.52 8.86
C VAL A 5 24.68 -12.43 10.10
N ASP A 6 25.19 -13.01 11.18
CA ASP A 6 24.60 -12.92 12.50
C ASP A 6 24.72 -11.47 12.98
N ALA A 7 23.60 -10.74 12.94
CA ALA A 7 23.53 -9.37 13.43
C ALA A 7 23.61 -9.41 14.96
N GLY A 8 24.79 -9.11 15.52
CA GLY A 8 25.01 -9.04 16.96
C GLY A 8 24.08 -8.03 17.66
N PRO A 9 23.89 -8.17 18.98
CA PRO A 9 23.03 -7.27 19.75
C PRO A 9 23.53 -5.82 19.65
N GLY A 10 22.75 -4.96 18.97
CA GLY A 10 23.07 -3.55 18.76
C GLY A 10 23.17 -3.09 17.30
N THR A 11 23.10 -3.99 16.31
CA THR A 11 23.15 -3.63 14.88
C THR A 11 21.78 -3.16 14.36
N GLN A 12 21.78 -2.14 13.51
CA GLN A 12 20.59 -1.67 12.78
C GLN A 12 19.98 -2.80 11.94
N LEU A 13 18.66 -2.96 11.98
CA LEU A 13 17.98 -3.98 11.18
C LEU A 13 18.16 -3.69 9.68
N SER A 14 18.83 -4.60 8.97
CA SER A 14 18.92 -4.52 7.50
C SER A 14 17.61 -4.98 6.85
N VAL A 15 17.39 -4.56 5.60
CA VAL A 15 16.25 -5.03 4.78
C VAL A 15 16.23 -6.57 4.69
N LEU A 16 17.38 -7.18 4.44
CA LEU A 16 17.50 -8.63 4.28
C LEU A 16 17.17 -9.36 5.58
N SER A 17 17.76 -8.92 6.71
CA SER A 17 17.50 -9.52 8.02
C SER A 17 16.04 -9.35 8.46
N CYS A 18 15.41 -8.21 8.12
CA CYS A 18 13.98 -8.01 8.34
C CYS A 18 13.14 -9.00 7.53
N TYR A 19 13.43 -9.09 6.23
CA TYR A 19 12.77 -10.01 5.32
C TYR A 19 12.86 -11.46 5.81
N GLU A 20 14.05 -11.95 6.13
CA GLU A 20 14.28 -13.32 6.59
C GLU A 20 13.46 -13.65 7.85
N ARG A 21 13.41 -12.74 8.82
CA ARG A 21 12.64 -12.93 10.07
C ARG A 21 11.14 -12.91 9.85
N LEU A 22 10.65 -11.99 9.03
CA LEU A 22 9.23 -11.95 8.67
C LEU A 22 8.82 -13.20 7.88
N ARG A 23 9.66 -13.63 6.94
CA ARG A 23 9.45 -14.85 6.14
C ARG A 23 9.45 -16.09 7.03
N ALA A 24 10.41 -16.22 7.95
CA ALA A 24 10.46 -17.35 8.89
C ALA A 24 9.20 -17.42 9.78
N PHE A 25 8.63 -16.28 10.14
CA PHE A 25 7.44 -16.21 10.99
C PHE A 25 6.12 -16.44 10.23
N TYR A 26 5.97 -15.84 9.05
CA TYR A 26 4.71 -15.87 8.28
C TYR A 26 4.66 -16.93 7.18
N GLY A 27 5.80 -17.54 6.84
CA GLY A 27 6.00 -18.34 5.64
C GLY A 27 6.20 -17.48 4.39
N ASP A 28 6.37 -18.16 3.26
CA ASP A 28 6.37 -17.52 1.94
C ASP A 28 4.99 -16.92 1.64
N PRO A 29 4.91 -15.67 1.18
CA PRO A 29 3.64 -15.10 0.76
C PRO A 29 3.13 -15.81 -0.50
N ALA A 30 1.82 -16.09 -0.52
CA ALA A 30 1.18 -16.67 -1.69
C ALA A 30 1.31 -15.72 -2.89
N GLU A 31 1.52 -16.28 -4.08
CA GLU A 31 1.49 -15.52 -5.32
C GLU A 31 0.08 -15.00 -5.60
N ARG A 32 -0.01 -13.78 -6.12
CA ARG A 32 -1.25 -13.16 -6.59
C ARG A 32 -1.35 -13.35 -8.09
N ALA A 33 -2.52 -13.82 -8.56
CA ALA A 33 -2.81 -13.82 -10.00
C ALA A 33 -2.70 -12.39 -10.56
N LEU A 34 -1.96 -12.22 -11.65
CA LEU A 34 -1.82 -10.92 -12.28
C LEU A 34 -3.17 -10.51 -12.90
N GLN A 35 -3.62 -9.31 -12.55
CA GLN A 35 -4.72 -8.63 -13.22
C GLN A 35 -4.16 -7.74 -14.33
N ASP A 36 -4.98 -7.35 -15.32
CA ASP A 36 -4.55 -6.38 -16.32
C ASP A 36 -4.16 -5.04 -15.66
N PRO A 37 -3.14 -4.32 -16.19
CA PRO A 37 -2.61 -3.13 -15.52
C PRO A 37 -3.60 -1.97 -15.40
N LEU A 38 -4.59 -1.87 -16.31
CA LEU A 38 -5.61 -0.83 -16.23
C LEU A 38 -6.58 -1.09 -15.09
N SER A 39 -7.07 -2.31 -14.95
CA SER A 39 -7.91 -2.71 -13.83
C SER A 39 -7.19 -2.55 -12.48
N GLU A 40 -5.91 -2.92 -12.38
CA GLU A 40 -5.11 -2.70 -11.16
C GLU A 40 -4.96 -1.22 -10.83
N LEU A 41 -4.80 -0.36 -11.85
CA LEU A 41 -4.75 1.09 -11.67
C LEU A 41 -6.07 1.61 -11.09
N ILE A 42 -7.21 1.21 -11.67
CA ILE A 42 -8.53 1.62 -11.17
C ILE A 42 -8.78 1.09 -9.76
N GLN A 43 -8.51 -0.19 -9.49
CA GLN A 43 -8.66 -0.77 -8.16
C GLN A 43 -7.77 -0.07 -7.12
N THR A 44 -6.54 0.29 -7.50
CA THR A 44 -5.62 1.03 -6.64
C THR A 44 -6.11 2.46 -6.35
N ILE A 45 -6.76 3.14 -7.31
CA ILE A 45 -7.41 4.43 -7.06
C ILE A 45 -8.56 4.27 -6.07
N LEU A 46 -9.37 3.22 -6.22
CA LEU A 46 -10.49 2.93 -5.33
C LEU A 46 -10.05 2.57 -3.91
N SER A 47 -8.87 1.95 -3.74
CA SER A 47 -8.30 1.59 -2.44
C SER A 47 -7.79 2.80 -1.62
N GLN A 48 -7.64 3.97 -2.23
CA GLN A 48 -7.10 5.14 -1.52
C GLN A 48 -8.09 5.62 -0.45
N ASN A 49 -7.62 5.69 0.80
CA ASN A 49 -8.41 6.10 1.96
C ASN A 49 -9.69 5.25 2.16
N THR A 50 -9.63 3.97 1.83
CA THR A 50 -10.76 3.04 1.89
C THR A 50 -10.31 1.71 2.45
N ALA A 51 -11.15 1.07 3.26
CA ALA A 51 -10.90 -0.28 3.72
C ALA A 51 -10.98 -1.27 2.55
N ASP A 52 -10.07 -2.24 2.48
CA ASP A 52 -9.97 -3.23 1.40
C ASP A 52 -11.33 -3.80 0.95
N VAL A 53 -12.13 -4.29 1.91
CA VAL A 53 -13.46 -4.87 1.63
C VAL A 53 -14.37 -3.89 0.88
N ASN A 54 -14.28 -2.59 1.19
CA ASN A 54 -15.10 -1.58 0.53
C ASN A 54 -14.53 -1.15 -0.82
N SER A 55 -13.19 -1.18 -1.00
CA SER A 55 -12.59 -0.91 -2.30
C SER A 55 -12.85 -2.03 -3.29
N ASP A 56 -12.80 -3.29 -2.85
CA ASP A 56 -13.08 -4.45 -3.69
C ASP A 56 -14.55 -4.45 -4.11
N ARG A 57 -15.48 -4.24 -3.17
CA ARG A 57 -16.90 -4.08 -3.47
C ARG A 57 -17.20 -2.89 -4.39
N ALA A 58 -16.45 -1.80 -4.28
CA ALA A 58 -16.61 -0.64 -5.16
C ALA A 58 -16.14 -0.98 -6.59
N TYR A 59 -15.02 -1.70 -6.72
CA TYR A 59 -14.51 -2.15 -8.01
C TYR A 59 -15.46 -3.13 -8.69
N GLU A 60 -15.92 -4.16 -7.98
CA GLU A 60 -16.89 -5.15 -8.48
C GLU A 60 -18.18 -4.48 -8.98
N ARG A 61 -18.71 -3.52 -8.22
CA ARG A 61 -19.91 -2.76 -8.62
C ARG A 61 -19.67 -1.88 -9.84
N LEU A 62 -18.49 -1.26 -9.95
CA LEU A 62 -18.14 -0.46 -11.12
C LEU A 62 -18.07 -1.34 -12.37
N VAL A 63 -17.34 -2.46 -12.30
CA VAL A 63 -17.22 -3.41 -13.41
C VAL A 63 -18.60 -3.94 -13.80
N ALA A 64 -19.42 -4.38 -12.84
CA ALA A 64 -20.77 -4.88 -13.13
C ALA A 64 -21.71 -3.83 -13.70
N ARG A 65 -21.57 -2.55 -13.30
CA ARG A 65 -22.44 -1.47 -13.76
C ARG A 65 -22.17 -1.02 -15.20
N PHE A 66 -20.96 -1.24 -15.68
CA PHE A 66 -20.50 -0.83 -17.00
C PHE A 66 -20.01 -2.03 -17.85
N ASP A 67 -20.39 -3.25 -17.48
CA ASP A 67 -20.02 -4.50 -18.18
C ASP A 67 -18.52 -4.67 -18.46
N GLY A 68 -17.67 -4.11 -17.58
CA GLY A 68 -16.22 -4.08 -17.75
C GLY A 68 -15.71 -3.16 -18.86
N ASP A 69 -16.56 -2.34 -19.47
CA ASP A 69 -16.17 -1.38 -20.51
C ASP A 69 -15.64 -0.08 -19.91
N TRP A 70 -14.32 0.08 -19.90
CA TRP A 70 -13.67 1.29 -19.42
C TRP A 70 -13.98 2.53 -20.28
N GLU A 71 -14.31 2.36 -21.56
CA GLU A 71 -14.72 3.46 -22.44
C GLU A 71 -16.14 3.94 -22.11
N ALA A 72 -17.02 3.03 -21.65
CA ALA A 72 -18.30 3.40 -21.08
C ALA A 72 -18.12 4.17 -19.75
N VAL A 73 -17.26 3.70 -18.84
CA VAL A 73 -16.93 4.41 -17.59
C VAL A 73 -16.40 5.81 -17.88
N ARG A 74 -15.50 5.95 -18.86
CA ARG A 74 -14.87 7.23 -19.25
C ARG A 74 -15.89 8.26 -19.74
N ARG A 75 -16.90 7.82 -20.49
CA ARG A 75 -17.89 8.70 -21.15
C ARG A 75 -19.18 8.92 -20.35
N ALA A 76 -19.43 8.10 -19.33
CA ALA A 76 -20.62 8.22 -18.49
C ALA A 76 -20.67 9.56 -17.72
N PRO A 77 -21.86 10.03 -17.29
CA PRO A 77 -21.96 11.08 -16.28
C PRO A 77 -21.16 10.72 -15.02
N VAL A 78 -20.42 11.69 -14.46
CA VAL A 78 -19.56 11.44 -13.30
C VAL A 78 -20.36 10.95 -12.09
N GLU A 79 -21.61 11.38 -11.98
CA GLU A 79 -22.57 10.98 -10.94
C GLU A 79 -22.90 9.49 -11.05
N GLU A 80 -23.00 8.94 -12.26
CA GLU A 80 -23.29 7.53 -12.49
C GLU A 80 -22.12 6.65 -12.04
N VAL A 81 -20.89 7.08 -12.34
CA VAL A 81 -19.66 6.41 -11.87
C VAL A 81 -19.54 6.53 -10.35
N ALA A 82 -19.79 7.73 -9.79
CA ALA A 82 -19.76 7.96 -8.35
C ALA A 82 -20.78 7.09 -7.60
N ASP A 83 -21.96 6.91 -8.17
CA ASP A 83 -23.03 6.09 -7.62
C ASP A 83 -22.63 4.61 -7.53
N ALA A 84 -21.97 4.09 -8.58
CA ALA A 84 -21.47 2.72 -8.61
C ALA A 84 -20.42 2.46 -7.51
N ILE A 85 -19.52 3.42 -7.29
CA ILE A 85 -18.40 3.27 -6.34
C ILE A 85 -18.70 3.84 -4.95
N ARG A 86 -19.94 4.25 -4.67
CA ARG A 86 -20.33 4.97 -3.44
C ARG A 86 -19.90 4.27 -2.16
N VAL A 87 -19.92 2.94 -2.14
CA VAL A 87 -19.50 2.11 -0.99
C VAL A 87 -18.03 2.31 -0.59
N GLY A 88 -17.18 2.75 -1.53
CA GLY A 88 -15.77 3.02 -1.29
C GLY A 88 -15.49 4.37 -0.62
N GLY A 89 -16.49 5.24 -0.49
CA GLY A 89 -16.32 6.60 0.05
C GLY A 89 -15.55 7.54 -0.89
N LEU A 90 -15.64 8.86 -0.63
CA LEU A 90 -15.05 9.91 -1.49
C LEU A 90 -15.43 9.76 -2.98
N ALA A 91 -16.66 9.29 -3.23
CA ALA A 91 -17.04 8.75 -4.53
C ALA A 91 -16.96 9.77 -5.68
N GLY A 92 -17.43 11.00 -5.49
CA GLY A 92 -17.33 12.05 -6.52
C GLY A 92 -15.87 12.39 -6.88
N ILE A 93 -14.98 12.45 -5.87
CA ILE A 93 -13.55 12.71 -6.08
C ILE A 93 -12.91 11.55 -6.86
N LYS A 94 -13.22 10.31 -6.49
CA LYS A 94 -12.67 9.12 -7.13
C LYS A 94 -13.21 8.91 -8.54
N ALA A 95 -14.51 9.11 -8.75
CA ALA A 95 -15.14 9.01 -10.07
C ALA A 95 -14.50 10.01 -11.06
N GLY A 96 -14.40 11.28 -10.67
CA GLY A 96 -13.75 12.29 -11.51
C GLY A 96 -12.27 11.98 -11.76
N ARG A 97 -11.55 11.41 -10.78
CA ARG A 97 -10.16 10.97 -10.98
C ARG A 97 -10.06 9.80 -11.94
N ILE A 98 -10.90 8.78 -11.79
CA ILE A 98 -10.93 7.61 -12.69
C ILE A 98 -11.16 8.07 -14.13
N GLN A 99 -12.19 8.90 -14.37
CA GLN A 99 -12.49 9.40 -15.71
C GLN A 99 -11.38 10.28 -16.30
N ARG A 100 -10.70 11.09 -15.48
CA ARG A 100 -9.52 11.85 -15.92
C ARG A 100 -8.37 10.93 -16.32
N VAL A 101 -8.06 9.93 -15.50
CA VAL A 101 -7.02 8.94 -15.80
C VAL A 101 -7.34 8.18 -17.09
N LEU A 102 -8.58 7.71 -17.25
CA LEU A 102 -9.02 7.03 -18.47
C LEU A 102 -8.91 7.93 -19.71
N SER A 103 -9.30 9.21 -19.60
CA SER A 103 -9.15 10.18 -20.70
C SER A 103 -7.69 10.43 -21.06
N GLN A 104 -6.81 10.60 -20.07
CA GLN A 104 -5.38 10.78 -20.32
C GLN A 104 -4.72 9.54 -20.95
N ILE A 105 -5.19 8.33 -20.61
CA ILE A 105 -4.70 7.11 -21.26
C ILE A 105 -5.17 7.08 -22.71
N ALA A 106 -6.45 7.33 -22.98
CA ALA A 106 -7.01 7.38 -24.33
C ALA A 106 -6.34 8.44 -25.24
N GLU A 107 -5.83 9.53 -24.66
CA GLU A 107 -5.07 10.57 -25.38
C GLU A 107 -3.62 10.16 -25.70
N ARG A 108 -3.01 9.29 -24.89
CA ARG A 108 -1.58 8.96 -24.95
C ARG A 108 -1.31 7.59 -25.55
N ALA A 109 -2.28 6.69 -25.51
CA ALA A 109 -2.19 5.32 -26.00
C ALA A 109 -3.17 5.10 -27.17
N THR A 110 -2.84 4.16 -28.05
CA THR A 110 -3.67 3.80 -29.20
C THR A 110 -4.98 3.12 -28.78
N THR A 111 -4.95 2.43 -27.65
CA THR A 111 -6.07 1.69 -27.06
C THR A 111 -6.20 2.06 -25.58
N LEU A 112 -7.41 1.95 -25.04
CA LEU A 112 -7.68 2.16 -23.61
C LEU A 112 -7.28 0.91 -22.81
N ASP A 113 -6.00 0.59 -22.86
CA ASP A 113 -5.35 -0.43 -22.04
C ASP A 113 -3.96 0.05 -21.64
N LEU A 114 -3.28 -0.76 -20.81
CA LEU A 114 -1.94 -0.48 -20.31
C LEU A 114 -1.01 -1.70 -20.46
N GLU A 115 -1.32 -2.63 -21.37
CA GLU A 115 -0.56 -3.87 -21.53
C GLU A 115 0.86 -3.60 -22.03
N PHE A 116 1.05 -2.56 -22.84
CA PHE A 116 2.36 -2.13 -23.32
C PHE A 116 3.35 -1.77 -22.19
N LEU A 117 2.86 -1.46 -20.98
CA LEU A 117 3.72 -1.21 -19.81
C LEU A 117 4.56 -2.43 -19.43
N ARG A 118 4.12 -3.65 -19.75
CA ARG A 118 4.90 -4.88 -19.50
C ARG A 118 6.20 -4.91 -20.28
N GLU A 119 6.20 -4.37 -21.50
CA GLU A 119 7.34 -4.39 -22.41
C GLU A 119 8.29 -3.21 -22.18
N LEU A 120 7.81 -2.11 -21.61
CA LEU A 120 8.63 -0.94 -21.35
C LEU A 120 9.70 -1.19 -20.27
N PRO A 121 10.88 -0.54 -20.36
CA PRO A 121 11.81 -0.44 -19.25
C PRO A 121 11.12 0.11 -17.99
N LEU A 122 11.53 -0.36 -16.80
CA LEU A 122 10.87 -0.03 -15.53
C LEU A 122 10.69 1.48 -15.32
N GLU A 123 11.72 2.28 -15.57
CA GLU A 123 11.66 3.72 -15.35
C GLU A 123 10.80 4.46 -16.38
N GLU A 124 10.71 3.96 -17.62
CA GLU A 124 9.79 4.51 -18.63
C GLU A 124 8.33 4.19 -18.28
N ALA A 125 8.04 2.95 -17.87
CA ALA A 125 6.71 2.56 -17.42
C ALA A 125 6.28 3.35 -16.16
N ARG A 126 7.22 3.57 -15.24
CA ARG A 126 7.02 4.41 -14.04
C ARG A 126 6.74 5.86 -14.41
N ALA A 127 7.50 6.42 -15.34
CA ALA A 127 7.31 7.79 -15.81
C ALA A 127 5.96 7.97 -16.50
N PHE A 128 5.54 7.01 -17.34
CA PHE A 128 4.22 7.01 -17.98
C PHE A 128 3.10 7.10 -16.94
N LEU A 129 3.10 6.18 -15.97
CA LEU A 129 2.08 6.12 -14.93
C LEU A 129 2.06 7.38 -14.06
N ARG A 130 3.24 7.88 -13.62
CA ARG A 130 3.33 9.11 -12.81
C ARG A 130 2.95 10.37 -13.58
N GLY A 131 2.95 10.32 -14.91
CA GLY A 131 2.44 11.40 -15.75
C GLY A 131 0.91 11.50 -15.78
N LEU A 132 0.19 10.53 -15.22
CA LEU A 132 -1.27 10.56 -15.11
C LEU A 132 -1.69 11.32 -13.85
N GLU A 133 -2.63 12.25 -14.00
CA GLU A 133 -3.07 13.11 -12.90
C GLU A 133 -3.77 12.29 -11.81
N GLY A 134 -3.27 12.39 -10.57
CA GLY A 134 -3.78 11.61 -9.44
C GLY A 134 -3.13 10.23 -9.27
N VAL A 135 -2.13 9.89 -10.09
CA VAL A 135 -1.30 8.69 -9.95
C VAL A 135 0.02 9.06 -9.26
N GLY A 136 0.10 8.79 -7.96
CA GLY A 136 1.32 8.98 -7.17
C GLY A 136 2.27 7.77 -7.19
N PRO A 137 3.43 7.86 -6.51
CA PRO A 137 4.43 6.79 -6.44
C PRO A 137 3.87 5.43 -6.01
N LYS A 138 2.99 5.39 -5.00
CA LYS A 138 2.33 4.15 -4.54
C LYS A 138 1.51 3.51 -5.65
N THR A 139 0.65 4.31 -6.29
CA THR A 139 -0.24 3.80 -7.34
C THR A 139 0.55 3.25 -8.51
N ALA A 140 1.56 3.98 -8.97
CA ALA A 140 2.43 3.51 -10.04
C ALA A 140 3.15 2.20 -9.66
N ALA A 141 3.73 2.13 -8.46
CA ALA A 141 4.42 0.92 -7.99
C ALA A 141 3.48 -0.29 -7.87
N CYS A 142 2.23 -0.12 -7.42
CA CYS A 142 1.26 -1.21 -7.38
C CYS A 142 0.98 -1.81 -8.77
N VAL A 143 0.74 -0.96 -9.78
CA VAL A 143 0.50 -1.42 -11.16
C VAL A 143 1.73 -2.14 -11.72
N LEU A 144 2.91 -1.58 -11.51
CA LEU A 144 4.16 -2.15 -12.01
C LEU A 144 4.46 -3.51 -11.35
N LEU A 145 4.25 -3.63 -10.05
CA LEU A 145 4.52 -4.85 -9.30
C LEU A 145 3.47 -5.94 -9.53
N PHE A 146 2.19 -5.60 -9.36
CA PHE A 146 1.11 -6.59 -9.31
C PHE A 146 0.48 -6.92 -10.65
N SER A 147 0.75 -6.11 -11.68
CA SER A 147 0.26 -6.39 -13.04
C SER A 147 1.39 -6.52 -14.05
N CYS A 148 2.46 -5.72 -13.95
CA CYS A 148 3.53 -5.76 -14.95
C CYS A 148 4.71 -6.69 -14.60
N GLY A 149 4.72 -7.29 -13.40
CA GLY A 149 5.83 -8.16 -12.96
C GLY A 149 7.16 -7.42 -12.77
N LYS A 150 7.13 -6.09 -12.60
CA LYS A 150 8.33 -5.26 -12.46
C LYS A 150 8.63 -4.96 -11.00
N PRO A 151 9.90 -4.93 -10.57
CA PRO A 151 10.29 -4.78 -9.17
C PRO A 151 10.19 -3.32 -8.70
N ALA A 152 8.99 -2.74 -8.67
CA ALA A 152 8.72 -1.43 -8.09
C ALA A 152 8.10 -1.57 -6.71
N PHE A 153 8.71 -1.00 -5.67
CA PHE A 153 8.32 -1.23 -4.27
C PHE A 153 7.17 -0.30 -3.82
N PRO A 154 5.94 -0.81 -3.58
CA PRO A 154 4.83 0.01 -3.14
C PRO A 154 4.91 0.26 -1.63
N VAL A 155 4.71 1.52 -1.22
CA VAL A 155 4.68 1.93 0.18
C VAL A 155 3.28 2.44 0.51
N ASP A 156 2.47 1.55 1.10
CA ASP A 156 1.17 1.91 1.65
C ASP A 156 1.29 2.37 3.12
N THR A 157 0.15 2.58 3.78
CA THR A 157 0.12 3.02 5.18
C THR A 157 0.64 1.97 6.17
N HIS A 158 0.59 0.68 5.84
CA HIS A 158 1.16 -0.39 6.65
C HIS A 158 2.67 -0.42 6.49
N VAL A 159 3.15 -0.51 5.25
CA VAL A 159 4.57 -0.51 4.90
C VAL A 159 5.26 0.73 5.45
N HIS A 160 4.69 1.93 5.24
CA HIS A 160 5.30 3.18 5.73
C HIS A 160 5.48 3.18 7.25
N ARG A 161 4.41 2.86 7.99
CA ARG A 161 4.45 2.81 9.46
C ARG A 161 5.40 1.74 9.98
N VAL A 162 5.37 0.54 9.40
CA VAL A 162 6.23 -0.58 9.82
C VAL A 162 7.68 -0.22 9.57
N SER A 163 8.03 0.26 8.37
CA SER A 163 9.39 0.65 8.01
C SER A 163 9.95 1.76 8.90
N GLN A 164 9.14 2.76 9.27
CA GLN A 164 9.55 3.78 10.24
C GLN A 164 9.80 3.21 11.64
N ARG A 165 8.89 2.36 12.15
CA ARG A 165 9.00 1.77 13.49
C ARG A 165 10.18 0.80 13.62
N LEU A 166 10.52 0.10 12.53
CA LEU A 166 11.65 -0.81 12.45
C LEU A 166 12.98 -0.11 12.17
N GLY A 167 12.96 1.18 11.81
CA GLY A 167 14.18 1.92 11.45
C GLY A 167 14.75 1.54 10.07
N LEU A 168 13.92 0.95 9.18
CA LEU A 168 14.28 0.70 7.78
C LEU A 168 14.32 2.01 6.97
N VAL A 169 13.54 2.99 7.40
CA VAL A 169 13.56 4.37 6.89
C VAL A 169 13.60 5.33 8.08
N PRO A 170 14.05 6.59 7.90
CA PRO A 170 14.04 7.58 8.98
C PRO A 170 12.66 7.76 9.62
N ALA A 171 12.60 7.94 10.93
CA ALA A 171 11.34 8.03 11.69
C ALA A 171 10.40 9.17 11.26
N ARG A 172 10.95 10.21 10.59
CA ARG A 172 10.20 11.35 10.04
C ARG A 172 10.13 11.35 8.51
N ALA A 173 10.56 10.28 7.85
CA ALA A 173 10.50 10.18 6.39
C ALA A 173 9.04 10.27 5.93
N SER A 174 8.76 11.13 4.95
CA SER A 174 7.45 11.16 4.27
C SER A 174 7.21 9.83 3.53
N ALA A 175 5.96 9.57 3.11
CA ALA A 175 5.65 8.39 2.32
C ALA A 175 6.44 8.37 0.99
N GLU A 176 6.66 9.54 0.38
CA GLU A 176 7.45 9.68 -0.85
C GLU A 176 8.94 9.40 -0.61
N GLN A 177 9.51 9.90 0.50
CA GLN A 177 10.88 9.58 0.88
C GLN A 177 11.04 8.08 1.19
N ALA A 178 10.08 7.48 1.89
CA ALA A 178 10.08 6.05 2.18
C ALA A 178 9.99 5.20 0.91
N HIS A 179 9.21 5.64 -0.08
CA HIS A 179 9.19 5.04 -1.41
C HIS A 179 10.58 5.02 -2.04
N MET A 180 11.23 6.17 -2.16
CA MET A 180 12.57 6.25 -2.78
C MET A 180 13.59 5.36 -2.05
N LEU A 181 13.61 5.41 -0.73
CA LEU A 181 14.58 4.67 0.08
C LEU A 181 14.37 3.16 -0.03
N LEU A 182 13.13 2.68 0.04
CA LEU A 182 12.84 1.24 -0.04
C LEU A 182 12.97 0.70 -1.47
N ASP A 183 12.60 1.48 -2.48
CA ASP A 183 12.78 1.10 -3.89
C ASP A 183 14.27 0.93 -4.25
N GLN A 184 15.17 1.68 -3.60
CA GLN A 184 16.62 1.55 -3.75
C GLN A 184 17.24 0.44 -2.89
N ALA A 185 16.71 0.23 -1.67
CA ALA A 185 17.32 -0.66 -0.69
C ALA A 185 16.88 -2.13 -0.82
N VAL A 186 15.73 -2.40 -1.44
CA VAL A 186 15.18 -3.75 -1.56
C VAL A 186 15.64 -4.40 -2.87
N PRO A 187 16.33 -5.56 -2.81
CA PRO A 187 16.69 -6.32 -4.01
C PRO A 187 15.46 -6.69 -4.86
N ALA A 188 15.62 -6.71 -6.18
CA ALA A 188 14.51 -6.87 -7.13
C ALA A 188 13.68 -8.14 -6.87
N GLU A 189 14.36 -9.25 -6.57
CA GLU A 189 13.77 -10.55 -6.24
C GLU A 189 12.99 -10.57 -4.93
N LEU A 190 13.23 -9.59 -4.05
CA LEU A 190 12.56 -9.47 -2.75
C LEU A 190 11.41 -8.46 -2.75
N VAL A 191 11.25 -7.64 -3.80
CA VAL A 191 10.25 -6.56 -3.82
C VAL A 191 8.84 -7.08 -3.53
N TYR A 192 8.39 -8.08 -4.28
CA TYR A 192 7.07 -8.68 -4.07
C TYR A 192 6.93 -9.33 -2.68
N PRO A 193 7.75 -10.33 -2.32
CA PRO A 193 7.50 -11.05 -1.08
C PRO A 193 7.72 -10.16 0.15
N PHE A 194 8.67 -9.23 0.13
CA PHE A 194 8.89 -8.33 1.24
C PHE A 194 7.75 -7.32 1.41
N HIS A 195 7.23 -6.75 0.31
CA HIS A 195 6.03 -5.91 0.38
C HIS A 195 4.86 -6.65 1.04
N MET A 196 4.57 -7.87 0.59
CA MET A 196 3.47 -8.69 1.13
C MET A 196 3.66 -9.00 2.61
N LEU A 197 4.88 -9.33 3.03
CA LEU A 197 5.22 -9.59 4.43
C LEU A 197 5.07 -8.34 5.31
N LEU A 198 5.49 -7.16 4.84
CA LEU A 198 5.32 -5.90 5.58
C LEU A 198 3.84 -5.52 5.73
N VAL A 199 3.04 -5.69 4.67
CA VAL A 199 1.58 -5.45 4.72
C VAL A 199 0.94 -6.39 5.73
N ARG A 200 1.21 -7.71 5.64
CA ARG A 200 0.70 -8.71 6.58
C ARG A 200 1.11 -8.40 8.01
N HIS A 201 2.38 -8.07 8.23
CA HIS A 201 2.92 -7.71 9.54
C HIS A 201 2.24 -6.46 10.11
N GLY A 202 2.06 -5.43 9.30
CA GLY A 202 1.40 -4.19 9.70
C GLY A 202 -0.10 -4.36 10.00
N ARG A 203 -0.76 -5.37 9.44
CA ARG A 203 -2.16 -5.70 9.72
C ARG A 203 -2.32 -6.55 10.99
N GLN A 204 -1.47 -7.56 11.15
CA GLN A 204 -1.64 -8.57 12.20
C GLN A 204 -0.96 -8.19 13.52
N ILE A 205 0.28 -7.69 13.48
CA ILE A 205 1.11 -7.44 14.68
C ILE A 205 1.35 -5.94 14.88
N CYS A 206 1.97 -5.27 13.91
CA CYS A 206 2.40 -3.87 14.04
C CYS A 206 1.25 -2.89 13.67
N LYS A 207 0.11 -3.06 14.36
CA LYS A 207 -1.09 -2.25 14.20
C LYS A 207 -0.83 -0.78 14.53
N ALA A 208 -1.58 0.12 13.89
CA ALA A 208 -1.44 1.56 14.10
C ALA A 208 -1.65 1.93 15.58
N LYS A 209 -2.73 1.41 16.18
CA LYS A 209 -3.04 1.50 17.61
C LYS A 209 -2.78 0.15 18.27
N ARG A 210 -2.17 0.17 19.46
CA ARG A 210 -1.90 -1.02 20.30
C ARG A 210 -1.25 -2.18 19.52
N PRO A 211 -0.03 -2.00 18.97
CA PRO A 211 0.69 -3.09 18.31
C PRO A 211 1.02 -4.22 19.31
N HIS A 212 1.06 -5.46 18.81
CA HIS A 212 1.34 -6.65 19.62
C HIS A 212 2.86 -6.87 19.71
N CYS A 213 3.60 -5.89 20.24
CA CYS A 213 5.07 -5.91 20.27
C CYS A 213 5.67 -7.18 20.91
N PRO A 214 5.13 -7.75 22.02
CA PRO A 214 5.68 -8.97 22.62
C PRO A 214 5.69 -10.20 21.70
N GLU A 215 4.79 -10.24 20.70
CA GLU A 215 4.68 -11.33 19.72
C GLU A 215 5.48 -11.05 18.43
N CYS A 216 6.15 -9.90 18.35
CA CYS A 216 6.77 -9.43 17.11
C CYS A 216 8.10 -10.17 16.83
N PRO A 217 8.26 -10.85 15.67
CA PRO A 217 9.46 -11.63 15.34
C PRO A 217 10.72 -10.78 15.11
N VAL A 218 10.56 -9.46 15.05
CA VAL A 218 11.66 -8.49 14.87
C VAL A 218 11.78 -7.54 16.06
N LEU A 219 11.16 -7.87 17.22
CA LEU A 219 11.16 -7.02 18.41
C LEU A 219 12.57 -6.65 18.87
N GLU A 220 13.50 -7.61 18.86
CA GLU A 220 14.87 -7.41 19.36
C GLU A 220 15.65 -6.34 18.60
N PHE A 221 15.28 -6.06 17.34
CA PHE A 221 15.87 -4.99 16.51
C PHE A 221 14.97 -3.77 16.37
N CYS A 222 13.74 -3.81 16.88
CA CYS A 222 12.74 -2.78 16.67
C CYS A 222 12.93 -1.63 17.68
N PRO A 223 13.39 -0.43 17.25
CA PRO A 223 13.60 0.69 18.17
C PRO A 223 12.28 1.13 18.83
N PHE A 224 11.17 1.11 18.08
CA PHE A 224 9.84 1.45 18.61
C PHE A 224 9.34 0.47 19.67
N GLY A 225 9.45 -0.84 19.39
CA GLY A 225 8.93 -1.90 20.26
C GLY A 225 9.70 -1.99 21.57
N ARG A 226 11.02 -1.82 21.51
CA ARG A 226 11.89 -1.81 22.70
C ARG A 226 11.67 -0.58 23.57
N GLY A 227 11.50 0.61 22.97
CA GLY A 227 11.19 1.83 23.71
C GLY A 227 9.81 1.80 24.40
N SER A 228 8.87 1.03 23.87
CA SER A 228 7.54 0.84 24.47
C SER A 228 7.56 -0.11 25.68
N ALA A 229 8.54 -1.02 25.78
CA ALA A 229 8.69 -1.96 26.88
C ALA A 229 9.41 -1.38 28.10
N SER A 230 10.27 -0.37 27.91
CA SER A 230 10.97 0.34 28.99
C SER A 230 10.15 1.47 29.64
N GLY A 231 8.90 1.69 29.21
CA GLY A 231 8.02 2.76 29.65
C GLY A 231 6.86 2.32 30.56
N GLY A 232 7.09 1.33 31.43
CA GLY A 232 6.16 0.96 32.50
C GLY A 232 6.11 2.04 33.59
N GLY A 233 5.48 3.18 33.30
CA GLY A 233 5.29 4.29 34.23
C GLY A 233 4.14 5.18 33.79
N GLY A 234 3.06 5.15 34.55
CA GLY A 234 1.77 5.86 34.40
C GLY A 234 1.70 7.06 33.45
N GLY A 235 0.83 6.94 32.44
CA GLY A 235 0.14 8.09 31.83
C GLY A 235 -1.22 8.29 32.52
N PRO A 236 -1.68 9.53 32.73
CA PRO A 236 -2.78 9.81 33.64
C PRO A 236 -4.10 9.23 33.15
N ALA A 237 -4.93 8.79 34.10
CA ALA A 237 -6.32 8.48 33.88
C ALA A 237 -7.00 9.66 33.17
N VAL A 238 -7.46 9.41 31.94
CA VAL A 238 -8.33 10.35 31.24
C VAL A 238 -9.63 10.39 32.04
N GLY A 239 -9.89 11.54 32.67
CA GLY A 239 -11.05 11.73 33.53
C GLY A 239 -12.33 11.39 32.79
N ALA A 240 -13.17 10.59 33.44
CA ALA A 240 -14.58 10.46 33.10
C ALA A 240 -15.21 11.87 33.21
N GLY A 241 -15.60 12.44 32.07
CA GLY A 241 -16.49 13.60 32.05
C GLY A 241 -17.87 13.18 32.56
N PRO A 242 -18.58 14.05 33.30
CA PRO A 242 -19.82 13.67 33.95
C PRO A 242 -20.92 13.42 32.93
N ALA A 243 -21.75 12.43 33.24
CA ALA A 243 -23.04 12.20 32.62
C ALA A 243 -23.92 13.43 32.85
N ASN A 244 -24.41 14.05 31.78
CA ASN A 244 -25.55 14.95 31.86
C ASN A 244 -26.82 14.10 31.73
N ALA A 245 -27.53 14.01 32.85
CA ALA A 245 -28.95 13.70 32.91
C ALA A 245 -29.73 15.02 32.94
N ASP A 246 -30.97 14.94 32.46
CA ASP A 246 -32.08 15.91 32.56
C ASP A 246 -32.01 17.10 31.57
N GLY A 247 -33.06 17.45 30.82
CA GLY A 247 -34.48 17.13 30.93
C GLY A 247 -35.27 18.42 30.69
N SER A 248 -35.74 18.65 29.46
CA SER A 248 -36.93 19.42 29.05
C SER A 248 -37.01 19.46 27.52
#